data_AF-A0A2H6JWA9-F1
#
_entry.id   AF-A0A2H6JWA9-F1
#
_cell.length_a   1.000
_cell.length_b   1.000
_cell.length_c   1.000
_cell.angle_alpha   90.00
_cell.angle_beta   90.00
_cell.angle_gamma   90.00
#
_symmetry.space_group_name_H-M   'P 1'
#
loop_
_entity.id
_entity.type
_entity.pdbx_description
1 polymer ?
#
loop_
_entity_poly.entity_id
_entity_poly.type
_entity_poly.pdbx_seq_one_letter_code
_entity_poly.pdbx_strand_id
1 'polypeptide(L)' 'MRIVSDTSSLIILEKSEAVFILDDLFDDVLIPESVHKELFKKGKEFFSSLKILDATESGDDNLAKDTIWMKGLSNNF' A
#
# COMPACT_ATOMS: atom_id res chain seq x y z
N MET A 1 11.68 7.60 1.38
CA MET A 1 11.85 6.13 1.24
C MET A 1 10.60 5.55 0.58
N ARG A 2 10.72 4.59 -0.33
CA ARG A 2 9.58 3.98 -1.04
C ARG A 2 9.29 2.57 -0.54
N ILE A 3 8.00 2.21 -0.40
CA ILE A 3 7.59 0.87 0.04
C ILE A 3 6.59 0.22 -0.93
N VAL A 4 6.52 -1.12 -0.93
CA VAL A 4 5.39 -1.87 -1.52
C VAL A 4 4.48 -2.31 -0.39
N SER A 5 3.17 -2.08 -0.51
CA SER A 5 2.18 -2.51 0.48
C SER A 5 1.12 -3.45 -0.10
N ASP A 6 0.53 -4.27 0.78
CA ASP A 6 -0.59 -5.15 0.44
C ASP A 6 -1.94 -4.60 0.94
N THR A 7 -3.03 -5.21 0.47
CA THR A 7 -4.38 -4.79 0.83
C THR A 7 -4.60 -4.80 2.36
N SER A 8 -4.08 -5.82 3.04
CA SER A 8 -4.34 -6.05 4.46
C SER A 8 -3.75 -4.94 5.34
N SER A 9 -2.53 -4.53 5.03
CA SER A 9 -1.79 -3.50 5.76
C SER A 9 -2.49 -2.14 5.64
N LEU A 10 -2.93 -1.79 4.42
CA LEU A 10 -3.61 -0.53 4.15
C LEU A 10 -5.01 -0.47 4.80
N ILE A 11 -5.75 -1.58 4.82
CA ILE A 11 -7.03 -1.67 5.53
C ILE A 11 -6.85 -1.52 7.04
N ILE A 12 -5.81 -2.13 7.62
CA ILE A 12 -5.54 -2.00 9.06
C ILE A 12 -5.22 -0.55 9.42
N LEU A 13 -4.41 0.13 8.61
CA LEU A 13 -4.08 1.54 8.82
C LEU A 13 -5.31 2.44 8.69
N GLU A 14 -6.16 2.21 7.68
CA GLU A 14 -7.45 2.90 7.54
C GLU A 14 -8.30 2.72 8.79
N LYS A 15 -8.54 1.48 9.22
CA LYS A 15 -9.38 1.16 10.39
C LYS A 15 -8.82 1.67 11.71
N SER A 16 -7.51 1.88 11.78
CA SER A 16 -6.83 2.41 12.97
C SER A 16 -6.68 3.93 12.93
N GLU A 17 -7.24 4.59 11.90
CA GLU A 17 -7.10 6.04 11.65
C GLU A 17 -5.63 6.50 11.59
N ALA A 18 -4.74 5.56 11.22
CA ALA A 18 -3.29 5.73 11.26
C ALA A 18 -2.68 5.86 9.86
N VAL A 19 -3.50 6.16 8.84
CA VAL A 19 -3.03 6.26 7.44
C VAL A 19 -2.02 7.40 7.24
N PHE A 20 -2.07 8.43 8.08
CA PHE A 20 -1.12 9.56 8.07
C PHE A 20 0.34 9.12 8.22
N ILE A 21 0.58 7.95 8.85
CA ILE A 21 1.91 7.36 9.00
C ILE A 21 2.54 7.11 7.63
N LEU A 22 1.74 6.83 6.59
CA LEU A 22 2.25 6.64 5.25
C LEU A 22 2.92 7.92 4.74
N ASP A 23 2.24 9.06 4.89
CA ASP A 23 2.73 10.38 4.45
C ASP A 23 3.93 10.87 5.29
N ASP A 24 3.97 10.53 6.58
CA ASP A 24 5.05 10.97 7.48
C ASP A 24 6.36 10.18 7.30
N LEU A 25 6.28 8.90 6.91
CA LEU A 25 7.43 7.99 6.90
C LEU A 25 7.95 7.65 5.49
N PHE A 26 7.10 7.76 4.47
CA PHE A 26 7.42 7.30 3.13
C PHE A 26 7.19 8.40 2.11
N ASP A 27 7.99 8.38 1.05
CA ASP A 27 7.82 9.30 -0.08
C ASP A 27 6.73 8.78 -1.03
N ASP A 28 6.60 7.44 -1.13
CA ASP A 28 5.67 6.74 -2.02
C ASP A 28 5.33 5.36 -1.46
N VAL A 29 4.07 4.95 -1.67
CA VAL A 29 3.57 3.61 -1.37
C VAL A 29 3.07 2.98 -2.66
N LEU A 30 3.86 2.04 -3.18
CA LEU A 30 3.50 1.26 -4.35
C LEU A 30 2.53 0.15 -3.98
N ILE A 31 1.49 0.00 -4.78
CA ILE A 31 0.54 -1.10 -4.66
C ILE A 31 0.43 -1.85 -6.01
N PRO A 32 0.54 -3.18 -6.02
CA PRO A 32 0.28 -3.95 -7.22
C PRO A 32 -1.14 -3.68 -7.75
N GLU A 33 -1.33 -3.75 -9.07
CA GLU A 33 -2.64 -3.54 -9.69
C GLU A 33 -3.75 -4.44 -9.10
N SER A 34 -3.40 -5.67 -8.70
CA SER A 34 -4.30 -6.60 -8.01
C SER A 34 -4.77 -6.08 -6.64
N VAL A 35 -3.85 -5.51 -5.86
CA VAL A 35 -4.11 -4.88 -4.56
C VAL A 35 -4.95 -3.62 -4.75
N HIS A 36 -4.63 -2.78 -5.74
CA HIS A 36 -5.41 -1.61 -6.09
C HIS A 36 -6.88 -1.98 -6.39
N LYS A 37 -7.11 -3.02 -7.21
CA LYS A 37 -8.46 -3.54 -7.50
C LYS A 37 -9.20 -4.02 -6.25
N GLU A 38 -8.50 -4.64 -5.30
CA GLU A 38 -9.11 -5.12 -4.05
C GLU A 38 -9.48 -3.97 -3.11
N LEU A 39 -8.58 -3.00 -2.92
CA LEU A 39 -8.81 -1.81 -2.10
C LEU A 39 -9.99 -0.99 -2.62
N PHE A 40 -10.09 -0.83 -3.94
CA PHE A 40 -11.19 -0.09 -4.56
C PHE A 40 -12.55 -0.77 -4.40
N LYS A 41 -12.60 -2.08 -4.20
CA LYS A 41 -13.86 -2.78 -3.86
C LYS A 41 -14.27 -2.56 -2.41
N LYS A 42 -13.31 -2.31 -1.52
CA LYS A 42 -13.54 -2.23 -0.07
C LYS A 42 -13.71 -0.81 0.46
N GLY A 43 -13.08 0.18 -0.17
CA GLY A 43 -13.04 1.56 0.30
C GLY A 43 -12.65 2.58 -0.77
N LYS A 44 -13.29 2.53 -1.95
CA LYS A 44 -12.93 3.34 -3.12
C LYS A 44 -12.69 4.81 -2.79
N GLU A 45 -13.64 5.48 -2.15
CA GLU A 45 -13.59 6.92 -1.91
C GLU A 45 -12.39 7.30 -1.04
N PHE A 46 -12.15 6.52 0.02
CA PHE A 46 -11.01 6.73 0.91
C PHE A 46 -9.68 6.50 0.18
N PHE A 47 -9.46 5.32 -0.39
CA PHE A 47 -8.18 5.00 -1.02
C PHE A 47 -7.90 5.82 -2.28
N SER A 48 -8.92 6.27 -3.02
CA SER A 48 -8.72 7.18 -4.16
C SER A 48 -8.31 8.59 -3.74
N SER A 49 -8.53 8.97 -2.47
CA SER A 49 -8.16 10.29 -1.96
C SER A 49 -6.70 10.36 -1.50
N LEU A 50 -6.06 9.21 -1.29
CA LEU A 50 -4.67 9.12 -0.83
C LEU A 50 -3.71 9.30 -2.00
N LYS A 51 -3.01 10.44 -2.01
CA LYS A 51 -2.07 10.79 -3.09
C LYS A 51 -0.77 9.98 -3.06
N ILE A 52 -0.43 9.42 -1.90
CA ILE A 52 0.78 8.62 -1.69
C ILE A 52 0.70 7.20 -2.28
N LEU A 53 -0.51 6.75 -2.65
CA LEU A 53 -0.72 5.44 -3.26
C LEU A 53 -0.52 5.52 -4.76
N ASP A 54 0.46 4.77 -5.27
CA ASP A 54 0.69 4.64 -6.71
C ASP A 54 0.54 3.18 -7.16
N ALA A 55 -0.21 2.97 -8.24
CA ALA A 55 -0.47 1.63 -8.76
C ALA A 55 0.68 1.21 -9.70
N THR A 56 1.38 0.14 -9.34
CA THR A 56 2.47 -0.41 -10.15
C THR A 56 2.06 -1.71 -10.84
N GLU A 57 2.55 -1.91 -12.05
CA GLU A 57 2.50 -3.23 -12.70
C GLU A 57 3.49 -4.16 -12.00
N SER A 58 3.01 -5.36 -11.65
CA SER A 58 3.82 -6.43 -11.06
C SER A 58 4.75 -6.99 -12.15
N GLY A 59 5.91 -6.36 -12.33
CA GLY A 59 6.90 -6.79 -13.32
C GLY A 59 8.08 -5.84 -13.51
N ASP A 60 8.09 -4.69 -12.84
CA ASP A 60 9.23 -3.78 -12.91
C ASP A 60 10.37 -4.30 -12.02
N ASP A 61 11.21 -5.17 -12.59
CA ASP A 61 12.38 -5.78 -11.95
C ASP A 61 13.35 -4.73 -11.35
N ASN A 62 13.20 -3.45 -11.72
CA ASN A 62 13.96 -2.33 -11.14
C ASN A 62 13.44 -1.85 -9.78
N LEU A 63 12.23 -2.19 -9.36
CA LEU A 63 11.69 -1.78 -8.05
C LEU A 63 12.41 -2.45 -6.87
N ALA A 64 13.04 -3.61 -7.09
CA ALA A 64 13.69 -4.38 -6.04
C ALA A 64 14.97 -3.74 -5.47
N LYS A 65 15.55 -2.74 -6.13
CA LYS A 65 16.81 -2.12 -5.67
C LYS A 65 16.62 -1.11 -4.55
N ASP A 66 15.53 -0.35 -4.57
CA ASP A 66 15.31 0.78 -3.65
C ASP A 66 13.99 0.69 -2.85
N THR A 67 13.24 -0.42 -2.96
CA THR A 67 11.91 -0.56 -2.35
C THR A 67 11.87 -1.62 -1.23
N ILE A 68 11.33 -1.24 -0.07
CA ILE A 68 11.09 -2.16 1.06
C ILE A 68 9.68 -2.74 0.97
N TRP A 69 9.53 -4.05 1.11
CA TRP A 69 8.23 -4.71 1.13
C TRP A 69 7.60 -4.65 2.52
N MET A 70 6.49 -3.93 2.67
CA MET A 70 5.57 -4.14 3.79
C MET A 70 4.75 -5.41 3.51
N LYS A 71 5.23 -6.54 4.03
CA LYS A 71 4.40 -7.74 4.17
C LYS A 71 3.50 -7.57 5.38
N GLY A 72 2.20 -7.77 5.20
CA GLY A 72 1.23 -7.78 6.28
C GLY A 72 1.66 -8.69 7.43
N LEU A 73 1.35 -8.24 8.65
CA LEU A 73 1.45 -8.97 9.91
C LEU A 73 0.56 -10.25 9.98
N SER A 74 0.16 -10.80 8.83
CA SER A 74 -0.65 -12.00 8.73
C SER A 74 0.24 -13.24 8.66
N ASN A 75 0.86 -13.57 9.79
CA ASN A 75 1.23 -14.94 10.10
C ASN A 75 0.87 -15.20 11.56
N ASN A 76 -0.30 -15.79 11.77
CA ASN A 76 -0.68 -16.76 12.81
C ASN A 76 -2.19 -16.67 13.09
N PHE A 77 -2.99 -17.37 12.27
CA PHE A 77 -4.19 -18.06 12.72
C PHE A 77 -4.10 -19.51 12.24
#